data_AF-A0A7W1EW09-F1
#
_entry.id   AF-A0A7W1EW09-F1
#
_cell.length_a   1.000
_cell.length_b   1.000
_cell.length_c   1.000
_cell.angle_alpha   90.00
_cell.angle_beta   90.00
_cell.angle_gamma   90.00
#
_symmetry.space_group_name_H-M   'P 1'
#
loop_
_entity.id
_entity.type
_entity.pdbx_description
1 polymer ?
#
loop_
_entity_poly.entity_id
_entity_poly.type
_entity_poly.pdbx_seq_one_letter_code
_entity_poly.pdbx_strand_id
1 'polypeptide(L)'
;MENFSLNFLLKDLKKLEKAELFEKVKDLYYDNQKLTNKVHALENLILEYEKKRESKKSKKDRIANYEGYKTEWIMTEKIVFILKRNKLSMRTIEIVNELLKIEPSLNEIYKDKVRTISNYVYNTYSLGFIKRSEKAIGGGYKYEVSPQA
;
A
#
# COMPACT_ATOMS: atom_id res chain seq x y z
N MET A 1 23.23 -16.95 -27.13
CA MET A 1 24.66 -17.34 -27.17
C MET A 1 24.72 -18.85 -27.12
N GLU A 2 25.31 -19.40 -28.18
CA GLU A 2 25.63 -20.79 -28.50
C GLU A 2 25.61 -21.85 -27.38
N ASN A 3 24.66 -22.79 -27.49
CA ASN A 3 24.69 -24.13 -26.87
C ASN A 3 25.78 -25.04 -27.50
N PHE A 4 26.86 -24.45 -28.02
CA PHE A 4 27.79 -25.11 -28.96
C PHE A 4 29.03 -25.70 -28.29
N SER A 5 29.21 -25.56 -26.97
CA SER A 5 30.50 -25.87 -26.32
C SER A 5 30.56 -27.22 -25.59
N LEU A 6 29.50 -27.68 -24.91
CA LEU A 6 29.60 -28.85 -24.02
C LEU A 6 29.53 -30.20 -24.75
N ASN A 7 28.61 -30.36 -25.71
CA ASN A 7 28.43 -31.61 -26.45
C ASN A 7 29.66 -31.99 -27.30
N PHE A 8 30.45 -31.00 -27.70
CA PHE A 8 31.69 -31.20 -28.45
C PHE A 8 32.83 -31.65 -27.52
N LEU A 9 33.06 -30.92 -26.42
CA LEU A 9 34.04 -31.26 -25.37
C LEU A 9 33.80 -32.65 -24.75
N LEU A 10 32.53 -33.00 -24.49
CA LEU A 10 32.16 -34.30 -23.93
C LEU A 10 32.42 -35.46 -24.92
N LYS A 11 32.26 -35.24 -26.23
CA LYS A 11 32.56 -36.25 -27.26
C LYS A 11 34.07 -36.53 -27.37
N ASP A 12 34.92 -35.50 -27.25
CA ASP A 12 36.37 -35.66 -27.37
C ASP A 12 37.01 -36.25 -26.10
N LEU A 13 36.52 -35.89 -24.91
CA LEU A 13 36.98 -36.48 -23.65
C LEU A 13 36.64 -37.97 -23.53
N LYS A 14 35.49 -38.39 -24.07
CA LYS A 14 35.06 -39.80 -24.11
C LYS A 14 35.92 -40.65 -25.07
N LYS A 15 36.51 -40.05 -26.11
CA LYS A 15 37.43 -40.70 -27.05
C LYS A 15 38.86 -40.83 -26.51
N LEU A 16 39.25 -40.03 -25.52
CA LEU A 16 40.61 -39.99 -24.95
C LEU A 16 40.78 -40.91 -23.72
N GLU A 17 39.82 -41.78 -23.40
CA GLU A 17 39.80 -42.67 -22.20
C GLU A 17 40.00 -41.94 -20.85
N LYS A 18 39.79 -40.62 -20.80
CA LYS A 18 39.92 -39.80 -19.59
C LYS A 18 38.58 -39.64 -18.85
N ALA A 19 38.02 -40.77 -18.43
CA ALA A 19 36.70 -40.85 -17.79
C ALA A 19 36.56 -39.95 -16.54
N GLU A 20 37.61 -39.84 -15.73
CA GLU A 20 37.61 -38.98 -14.54
C GLU A 20 37.52 -37.49 -14.88
N LEU A 21 38.15 -37.05 -15.97
CA LEU A 21 38.11 -35.65 -16.40
C LEU A 21 36.73 -35.29 -16.99
N PHE A 22 36.08 -36.26 -17.64
CA PHE A 22 34.74 -36.12 -18.21
C PHE A 22 33.68 -35.88 -17.12
N GLU A 23 33.66 -36.71 -16.07
CA GLU A 23 32.71 -36.53 -14.97
C GLU A 23 32.98 -35.21 -14.23
N LYS A 24 34.24 -34.82 -14.04
CA LYS A 24 34.60 -33.53 -13.41
C LYS A 24 34.11 -32.31 -14.21
N VAL A 25 34.21 -32.33 -15.55
CA VAL A 25 33.72 -31.23 -16.41
C VAL A 25 32.19 -31.15 -16.39
N LYS A 26 31.52 -32.30 -16.36
CA LYS A 26 30.06 -32.40 -16.27
C LYS A 26 29.55 -31.86 -14.94
N ASP A 27 30.19 -32.20 -13.83
CA ASP A 27 29.85 -31.68 -12.50
C ASP A 27 30.01 -30.15 -12.44
N LEU A 28 31.14 -29.63 -12.94
CA LEU A 28 31.38 -28.18 -13.02
C LEU A 28 30.33 -27.44 -13.86
N TYR A 29 29.84 -28.05 -14.94
CA TYR A 29 28.78 -27.47 -15.77
C TYR A 29 27.45 -27.38 -15.01
N TYR A 30 27.06 -28.45 -14.31
CA TYR A 30 25.83 -28.46 -13.51
C TYR A 30 25.89 -27.47 -12.34
N ASP A 31 27.04 -27.36 -11.66
CA ASP A 31 27.24 -26.39 -10.60
C ASP A 31 27.14 -24.94 -11.11
N ASN A 32 27.69 -24.67 -12.29
CA ASN A 32 27.60 -23.35 -12.92
C ASN A 32 26.17 -23.00 -13.34
N GLN A 33 25.41 -23.98 -13.84
CA GLN A 33 23.99 -23.79 -14.16
C GLN A 33 23.16 -23.52 -12.89
N LYS A 34 23.45 -24.22 -11.80
CA LYS A 34 22.81 -24.01 -10.50
C LYS A 34 23.13 -22.63 -9.92
N LEU A 35 24.37 -22.16 -10.06
CA LEU A 35 24.80 -20.81 -9.68
C LEU A 35 24.07 -19.75 -10.51
N THR A 36 23.98 -19.92 -11.83
CA THR A 36 23.27 -18.99 -12.72
C THR A 36 21.80 -18.83 -12.31
N ASN A 37 21.11 -19.93 -12.00
CA ASN A 37 19.73 -19.89 -11.51
C ASN A 37 19.60 -19.15 -10.16
N LYS A 38 20.58 -19.31 -9.25
CA LYS A 38 20.60 -18.58 -7.98
C LYS A 38 20.82 -17.08 -8.18
N VAL A 39 21.67 -16.69 -9.12
CA VAL A 39 21.90 -15.27 -9.47
C VAL A 39 20.60 -14.63 -9.97
N HIS A 40 19.90 -15.28 -10.91
CA HIS A 40 18.61 -14.77 -11.38
C HIS A 40 17.54 -14.66 -10.28
N ALA A 41 17.51 -15.61 -9.33
CA ALA A 41 16.60 -15.52 -8.19
C ALA A 41 16.92 -14.32 -7.29
N LEU A 42 18.20 -14.01 -7.07
CA LEU A 42 18.64 -12.85 -6.29
C LEU A 42 18.33 -11.53 -7.01
N GLU A 43 18.51 -11.45 -8.33
CA GLU A 43 18.16 -10.28 -9.14
C GLU A 43 16.66 -9.96 -9.04
N ASN A 44 15.80 -10.99 -9.10
CA ASN A 44 14.35 -10.81 -8.92
C ASN A 44 13.99 -10.31 -7.51
N LEU A 45 14.66 -10.82 -6.46
CA LEU A 45 14.46 -10.35 -5.09
C LEU A 45 14.91 -8.90 -4.90
N ILE A 46 16.02 -8.50 -5.53
CA ILE A 46 16.50 -7.11 -5.53
C ILE A 46 15.47 -6.21 -6.20
N LEU A 47 14.95 -6.59 -7.37
CA LEU A 47 13.92 -5.84 -8.08
C LEU A 47 12.64 -5.66 -7.24
N GLU A 48 12.20 -6.70 -6.53
CA GLU A 48 11.08 -6.60 -5.59
C GLU A 48 11.36 -5.65 -4.43
N TYR A 49 12.58 -5.69 -3.90
CA TYR A 49 12.99 -4.83 -2.80
C TYR A 49 13.04 -3.35 -3.22
N GLU A 50 13.53 -3.06 -4.43
CA GLU A 50 13.53 -1.71 -5.01
C GLU A 50 12.12 -1.17 -5.22
N LYS A 51 11.20 -1.97 -5.78
CA LYS A 51 9.76 -1.59 -5.89
C LYS A 51 9.12 -1.31 -4.52
N LYS A 52 9.45 -2.10 -3.51
CA LYS A 52 9.00 -1.87 -2.12
C LYS A 52 9.63 -0.61 -1.51
N ARG A 53 10.85 -0.25 -1.90
CA ARG A 53 11.53 0.98 -1.46
C ARG A 53 10.94 2.23 -2.12
N GLU A 54 10.66 2.19 -3.41
CA GLU A 54 10.02 3.29 -4.14
C GLU A 54 8.60 3.59 -3.63
N SER A 55 7.79 2.55 -3.38
CA SER A 55 6.46 2.71 -2.77
C SER A 55 6.50 3.25 -1.34
N LYS A 56 7.56 2.95 -0.57
CA LYS A 56 7.79 3.58 0.74
C LYS A 56 8.26 5.03 0.62
N LYS A 57 9.07 5.35 -0.41
CA LYS A 57 9.54 6.72 -0.67
C LYS A 57 8.38 7.63 -1.09
N SER A 58 7.46 7.18 -1.95
CA SER A 58 6.28 7.97 -2.33
C SER A 58 5.32 8.22 -1.15
N LYS A 59 5.25 7.30 -0.17
CA LYS A 59 4.55 7.53 1.10
C LYS A 59 5.25 8.58 1.96
N LYS A 60 6.58 8.60 1.99
CA LYS A 60 7.37 9.62 2.69
C LYS A 60 7.26 11.00 2.03
N ASP A 61 7.24 11.06 0.70
CA ASP A 61 7.07 12.31 -0.04
C ASP A 61 5.66 12.90 0.15
N ARG A 62 4.63 12.04 0.33
CA ARG A 62 3.29 12.47 0.77
C ARG A 62 3.26 13.08 2.17
N ILE A 63 4.16 12.65 3.07
CA ILE A 63 4.30 13.19 4.43
C ILE A 63 5.14 14.49 4.41
N ALA A 64 6.10 14.60 3.48
CA ALA A 64 6.97 15.77 3.36
C ALA A 64 6.27 17.02 2.80
N ASN A 65 5.12 16.87 2.12
CA ASN A 65 4.26 17.99 1.68
C ASN A 65 3.25 18.42 2.77
N TYR A 66 3.70 18.50 4.03
CA TYR A 66 2.88 18.98 5.15
C TYR A 66 2.75 20.51 5.08
N GLU A 67 1.70 20.99 4.41
CA GLU A 67 1.41 22.43 4.18
C GLU A 67 0.87 23.18 5.42
N GLY A 68 1.01 22.64 6.63
CA GLY A 68 0.44 23.21 7.85
C GLY A 68 -1.05 22.89 8.05
N TYR A 69 -1.60 23.35 9.18
CA TYR A 69 -2.98 23.11 9.59
C TYR A 69 -3.95 23.84 8.65
N LYS A 70 -4.70 23.11 7.83
CA LYS A 70 -5.67 23.69 6.91
C LYS A 70 -7.03 23.86 7.60
N THR A 71 -7.81 24.87 7.24
CA THR A 71 -9.15 25.13 7.82
C THR A 71 -10.11 23.94 7.64
N GLU A 72 -9.90 23.14 6.59
CA GLU A 72 -10.56 21.86 6.34
C GLU A 72 -10.35 20.82 7.46
N TRP A 73 -9.26 20.95 8.22
CA TRP A 73 -8.92 20.04 9.29
C TRP A 73 -9.76 20.30 10.53
N ILE A 74 -10.16 21.57 10.77
CA ILE A 74 -11.09 21.93 11.85
C ILE A 74 -12.41 21.17 11.70
N MET A 75 -12.95 21.14 10.48
CA MET A 75 -14.18 20.39 10.21
C MET A 75 -13.97 18.89 10.41
N THR A 76 -12.84 18.36 9.93
CA THR A 76 -12.49 16.95 10.08
C THR A 76 -12.38 16.54 11.56
N GLU A 77 -11.70 17.35 12.38
CA GLU A 77 -11.56 17.13 13.82
C GLU A 77 -12.90 17.14 14.55
N LYS A 78 -13.79 18.08 14.20
CA LYS A 78 -15.14 18.14 14.78
C LYS A 78 -15.99 16.93 14.39
N ILE A 79 -15.93 16.50 13.13
CA ILE A 79 -16.59 15.27 12.66
C ILE A 79 -16.05 14.06 13.45
N VAL A 80 -14.73 13.96 13.58
CA VAL A 80 -14.06 12.91 14.36
C VAL A 80 -14.52 12.91 15.82
N PHE A 81 -14.62 14.09 16.43
CA PHE A 81 -15.09 14.25 17.81
C PHE A 81 -16.53 13.74 18.00
N ILE A 82 -17.45 14.10 17.10
CA ILE A 82 -18.83 13.62 17.11
C ILE A 82 -18.85 12.08 17.06
N LEU A 83 -18.09 11.50 16.12
CA LEU A 83 -18.03 10.05 15.94
C LEU A 83 -17.41 9.32 17.14
N LYS A 84 -16.41 9.89 17.81
CA LYS A 84 -15.82 9.31 19.02
C LYS A 84 -16.78 9.33 20.21
N ARG A 85 -17.60 10.38 20.35
CA ARG A 85 -18.59 10.47 21.44
C ARG A 85 -19.76 9.54 21.24
N ASN A 86 -20.13 9.24 20.00
CA ASN A 86 -21.26 8.37 19.72
C ASN A 86 -20.84 6.90 19.73
N LYS A 87 -21.40 6.12 20.65
CA LYS A 87 -21.13 4.69 20.76
C LYS A 87 -21.78 3.86 19.65
N LEU A 88 -22.74 4.43 18.92
CA LEU A 88 -23.51 3.77 17.88
C LEU A 88 -23.19 4.31 16.49
N SER A 89 -23.50 3.51 15.48
CA SER A 89 -23.37 3.88 14.08
C SER A 89 -24.25 5.08 13.73
N MET A 90 -23.67 6.09 13.08
CA MET A 90 -24.39 7.27 12.60
C MET A 90 -24.44 7.31 11.07
N ARG A 91 -25.57 7.74 10.52
CA ARG A 91 -25.70 8.11 9.10
C ARG A 91 -25.04 9.47 8.88
N THR A 92 -24.57 9.73 7.66
CA THR A 92 -23.94 11.02 7.32
C THR A 92 -24.81 12.21 7.68
N ILE A 93 -26.12 12.13 7.44
CA ILE A 93 -27.05 13.22 7.77
C ILE A 93 -27.15 13.49 9.28
N GLU A 94 -26.98 12.46 10.11
CA GLU A 94 -26.98 12.61 11.57
C GLU A 94 -25.70 13.31 12.03
N ILE A 95 -24.56 12.99 11.42
CA ILE A 95 -23.28 13.69 11.66
C ILE A 95 -23.41 15.16 11.26
N VAL A 96 -24.01 15.45 10.10
CA VAL A 96 -24.26 16.83 9.64
C VAL A 96 -25.11 17.59 10.67
N ASN A 97 -26.20 16.99 11.13
CA ASN A 97 -27.09 17.63 12.09
C ASN A 97 -26.41 17.88 13.44
N GLU A 98 -25.63 16.93 13.96
CA GLU A 98 -24.85 17.15 15.19
C GLU A 98 -23.79 18.23 15.01
N LEU A 99 -23.12 18.28 13.85
CA LEU A 99 -22.13 19.32 13.57
C LEU A 99 -22.75 20.72 13.55
N LEU A 100 -23.94 20.87 12.96
CA LEU A 100 -24.66 22.15 12.94
C LEU A 100 -25.19 22.57 14.32
N LYS A 101 -25.38 21.63 15.26
CA LYS A 101 -25.70 21.97 16.66
C LYS A 101 -24.48 22.51 17.39
N ILE A 102 -23.32 21.92 17.15
CA ILE A 102 -22.05 22.33 17.78
C ILE A 102 -21.56 23.64 17.17
N GLU A 103 -21.74 23.82 15.86
CA GLU A 103 -21.32 25.00 15.10
C GLU A 103 -22.48 25.60 14.28
N PRO A 104 -23.42 26.31 14.93
CA PRO A 104 -24.56 26.91 14.25
C PRO A 104 -24.17 27.92 13.17
N SER A 105 -23.01 28.57 13.32
CA SER A 105 -22.42 29.53 12.37
C SER A 105 -22.22 28.95 10.97
N LEU A 106 -22.09 27.63 10.84
CA LEU A 106 -21.99 26.96 9.53
C LEU A 106 -23.25 27.14 8.67
N ASN A 107 -24.40 27.43 9.27
CA ASN A 107 -25.62 27.77 8.53
C ASN A 107 -25.49 29.08 7.75
N GLU A 108 -24.67 30.00 8.24
CA GLU A 108 -24.47 31.34 7.67
C GLU A 108 -23.34 31.33 6.63
N ILE A 109 -22.31 30.52 6.88
CA ILE A 109 -21.13 30.41 6.02
C ILE A 109 -21.43 29.63 4.73
N TYR A 110 -22.22 28.55 4.81
CA TYR A 110 -22.42 27.64 3.69
C TYR A 110 -23.87 27.61 3.20
N LYS A 111 -24.06 28.03 1.94
CA LYS A 111 -25.35 27.97 1.25
C LYS A 111 -25.92 26.54 1.16
N ASP A 112 -25.06 25.55 0.88
CA ASP A 112 -25.42 24.12 0.86
C ASP A 112 -24.59 23.33 1.89
N LYS A 113 -24.86 23.62 3.16
CA LYS A 113 -24.20 22.98 4.31
C LYS A 113 -24.26 21.45 4.28
N VAL A 114 -25.38 20.86 3.84
CA VAL A 114 -25.54 19.40 3.84
C VAL A 114 -24.57 18.76 2.86
N ARG A 115 -24.51 19.27 1.62
CA ARG A 115 -23.58 18.79 0.62
C ARG A 115 -22.13 19.02 1.03
N THR A 116 -21.81 20.23 1.49
CA THR A 116 -20.45 20.59 1.91
C THR A 116 -19.96 19.67 3.02
N ILE A 117 -20.69 19.54 4.13
CA ILE A 117 -20.27 18.70 5.26
C ILE A 117 -20.21 17.22 4.84
N SER A 118 -21.15 16.75 4.02
CA SER A 118 -21.11 15.37 3.49
C SER A 118 -19.86 15.11 2.66
N ASN A 119 -19.43 16.08 1.85
CA ASN A 119 -18.19 15.98 1.07
C ASN A 119 -16.96 15.92 1.98
N TYR A 120 -16.93 16.70 3.06
CA TYR A 120 -15.87 16.60 4.06
C TYR A 120 -15.82 15.21 4.68
N VAL A 121 -16.96 14.69 5.15
CA VAL A 121 -17.05 13.34 5.69
C VAL A 121 -16.52 12.30 4.68
N TYR A 122 -16.88 12.42 3.40
CA TYR A 122 -16.38 11.54 2.34
C TYR A 122 -14.87 11.64 2.13
N ASN A 123 -14.34 12.87 2.02
CA ASN A 123 -12.91 13.10 1.84
C ASN A 123 -12.10 12.61 3.05
N THR A 124 -12.64 12.76 4.26
CA THR A 124 -12.03 12.23 5.47
C THR A 124 -11.93 10.70 5.42
N TYR A 125 -12.92 9.99 4.82
CA TYR A 125 -12.82 8.56 4.58
C TYR A 125 -11.75 8.21 3.53
N SER A 126 -11.73 8.91 2.40
CA SER A 126 -10.79 8.60 1.30
C SER A 126 -9.32 8.82 1.70
N LEU A 127 -9.07 9.78 2.59
CA LEU A 127 -7.75 10.08 3.14
C LEU A 127 -7.36 9.17 4.32
N GLY A 128 -8.27 8.31 4.80
CA GLY A 128 -7.98 7.30 5.83
C GLY A 128 -8.01 7.79 7.28
N PHE A 129 -8.49 9.02 7.55
CA PHE A 129 -8.63 9.55 8.90
C PHE A 129 -9.74 8.86 9.69
N ILE A 130 -10.84 8.54 9.00
CA ILE A 130 -11.93 7.73 9.52
C ILE A 130 -12.05 6.52 8.62
N LYS A 131 -12.10 5.33 9.19
CA LYS A 131 -12.36 4.09 8.48
C LYS A 131 -13.81 3.68 8.73
N ARG A 132 -14.56 3.55 7.65
CA ARG A 132 -15.96 3.10 7.69
C ARG A 132 -15.99 1.57 7.56
N SER A 133 -16.51 0.87 8.56
CA SER A 133 -16.81 -0.56 8.47
C SER A 133 -18.23 -0.77 7.93
N GLU A 134 -18.52 -2.00 7.52
CA GLU A 134 -19.77 -2.40 6.87
C GLU A 134 -21.03 -1.96 7.65
N LYS A 135 -22.16 -1.91 6.93
CA LYS A 135 -23.45 -1.52 7.49
C LYS A 135 -23.73 -2.35 8.76
N ALA A 136 -23.87 -1.67 9.89
CA ALA A 136 -24.39 -2.31 11.09
C ALA A 136 -25.83 -2.77 10.80
N ILE A 137 -26.21 -3.92 11.36
CA ILE A 137 -27.57 -4.45 11.28
C ILE A 137 -28.52 -3.36 11.82
N GLY A 138 -29.34 -2.78 10.94
CA GLY A 138 -30.16 -1.58 11.24
C GLY A 138 -29.94 -0.37 10.32
N GLY A 139 -29.02 -0.45 9.34
CA GLY A 139 -28.91 0.55 8.26
C GLY A 139 -27.98 1.74 8.52
N GLY A 140 -27.22 1.71 9.63
CA GLY A 140 -26.14 2.66 9.92
C GLY A 140 -24.76 2.12 9.52
N TYR A 141 -23.72 2.94 9.62
CA TYR A 141 -22.32 2.54 9.38
C TYR A 141 -21.50 2.69 10.65
N LYS A 142 -20.62 1.73 10.91
CA LYS A 142 -19.67 1.81 12.03
C LYS A 142 -18.40 2.53 11.58
N TYR A 143 -17.81 3.33 12.46
CA TYR A 143 -16.62 4.12 12.18
C TYR A 143 -15.50 3.77 13.15
N GLU A 144 -14.29 3.66 12.62
CA GLU A 144 -13.04 3.53 13.33
C GLU A 144 -12.24 4.80 13.07
N VAL A 145 -11.87 5.54 14.12
CA VAL A 145 -11.06 6.75 13.96
C VAL A 145 -9.61 6.44 14.31
N SER A 146 -8.71 6.69 13.37
CA SER A 146 -7.28 6.60 13.62
C SER A 146 -6.75 7.94 14.13
N PRO A 147 -5.94 7.99 15.19
CA PRO A 147 -5.19 9.20 15.52
C PRO A 147 -4.24 9.53 14.36
N GLN A 148 -3.99 10.83 14.10
CA GLN A 148 -3.02 11.27 13.11
C GLN A 148 -1.66 10.61 13.38
N ALA A 149 -1.04 10.09 12.32
CA ALA A 149 0.34 9.64 12.31
C ALA A 149 1.28 10.83 12.11
#